data_AF-A0A7C5TBC1-F1
#
_entry.id   AF-A0A7C5TBC1-F1
#
_cell.length_a   1.000
_cell.length_b   1.000
_cell.length_c   1.000
_cell.angle_alpha   90.00
_cell.angle_beta   90.00
_cell.angle_gamma   90.00
#
_symmetry.space_group_name_H-M   'P 1'
#
loop_
_entity.id
_entity.type
_entity.pdbx_description
1 polymer ?
#
loop_
_entity_poly.entity_id
_entity_poly.type
_entity_poly.pdbx_seq_one_letter_code
_entity_poly.pdbx_strand_id
1 'polypeptide(L)'
;MHELWIYKVFVERKFNLFFHRFILVFCSLIFSFFVFHSESIASFEIWQKIQMQGKNIGYSIVRLKGDSVEELMSMKLKAMGQEREVKAQLVWTKNPDYSFKSFEFQIKSEGGSNTVKGEVQGNKFLLHVGRGKRSFSIPEKVFTGSSFIFIISDAIRSGDKNRLRNFSLLYFDPSVI
;
A
#
# COMPACT_ATOMS: atom_id res chain seq x y z
N MET A 1 57.27 43.90 -9.01
CA MET A 1 55.94 44.01 -8.36
C MET A 1 54.77 43.53 -9.25
N HIS A 2 54.85 43.58 -10.59
CA HIS A 2 53.74 43.12 -11.45
C HIS A 2 53.50 41.60 -11.50
N GLU A 3 54.53 40.76 -11.36
CA GLU A 3 54.38 39.30 -11.46
C GLU A 3 53.58 38.68 -10.29
N LEU A 4 53.71 39.26 -9.09
CA LEU A 4 52.95 38.83 -7.90
C LEU A 4 51.44 39.07 -8.03
N TRP A 5 51.03 40.11 -8.75
CA TRP A 5 49.62 40.44 -8.97
C TRP A 5 48.96 39.46 -9.95
N ILE A 6 49.65 39.11 -11.04
CA ILE A 6 49.17 38.13 -12.02
C ILE A 6 49.01 36.75 -11.37
N TYR A 7 49.96 36.34 -10.53
CA TYR A 7 49.89 35.06 -9.83
C TYR A 7 48.69 34.98 -8.87
N LYS A 8 48.42 36.06 -8.13
CA LYS A 8 47.27 36.13 -7.20
C LYS A 8 45.93 36.05 -7.94
N VAL A 9 45.78 36.78 -9.04
CA VAL A 9 44.58 36.73 -9.89
C VAL A 9 44.39 35.35 -10.51
N PHE A 10 45.47 34.68 -10.94
CA PHE A 10 45.38 33.34 -11.54
C PHE A 10 44.98 32.27 -10.52
N VAL A 11 45.49 32.37 -9.29
CA VAL A 11 45.14 31.48 -8.17
C VAL A 11 43.69 31.68 -7.74
N GLU A 12 43.24 32.92 -7.57
CA GLU A 12 41.84 33.23 -7.23
C GLU A 12 40.86 32.75 -8.32
N ARG A 13 41.22 32.88 -9.60
CA ARG A 13 40.38 32.44 -10.73
C ARG A 13 40.31 30.91 -10.84
N LYS A 14 41.42 30.19 -10.58
CA LYS A 14 41.43 28.72 -10.49
C LYS A 14 40.61 28.22 -9.29
N PHE A 15 40.71 28.89 -8.15
CA PHE A 15 39.95 28.54 -6.95
C PHE A 15 38.44 28.71 -7.17
N ASN A 16 38.02 29.81 -7.80
CA ASN A 16 36.63 30.02 -8.18
C ASN A 16 36.12 28.96 -9.15
N LEU A 17 36.91 28.56 -10.16
CA LEU A 17 36.52 27.48 -11.09
C LEU A 17 36.41 26.12 -10.41
N PHE A 18 37.31 25.80 -9.49
CA PHE A 18 37.25 24.56 -8.71
C PHE A 18 36.03 24.54 -7.79
N PHE A 19 35.77 25.64 -7.08
CA PHE A 19 34.61 25.79 -6.21
C PHE A 19 33.29 25.70 -6.99
N HIS A 20 33.21 26.28 -8.19
CA HIS A 20 32.04 26.19 -9.06
C HIS A 20 31.77 24.75 -9.53
N ARG A 21 32.82 24.00 -9.91
CA ARG A 21 32.70 22.58 -10.27
C ARG A 21 32.26 21.74 -9.09
N PHE A 22 32.78 22.01 -7.89
CA PHE A 22 32.40 21.31 -6.67
C PHE A 22 30.92 21.57 -6.32
N ILE A 23 30.45 22.81 -6.41
CA ILE A 23 29.04 23.16 -6.20
C ILE A 23 28.14 22.47 -7.22
N LEU A 24 28.53 22.44 -8.50
CA LEU A 24 27.72 21.77 -9.54
C LEU A 24 27.58 20.26 -9.28
N VAL A 25 28.67 19.60 -8.88
CA VAL A 25 28.65 18.16 -8.52
C VAL A 25 27.84 17.94 -7.24
N PHE A 26 27.96 18.82 -6.25
CA PHE A 26 27.20 18.72 -5.01
C PHE A 26 25.68 18.93 -5.25
N CYS A 27 25.33 19.93 -6.08
CA CYS A 27 23.94 20.17 -6.50
C CYS A 27 23.39 19.00 -7.31
N SER A 28 24.18 18.38 -8.19
CA SER A 28 23.72 17.21 -8.94
C SER A 28 23.51 16.00 -8.02
N LEU A 29 24.40 15.77 -7.04
CA LEU A 29 24.24 14.71 -6.04
C LEU A 29 23.01 14.92 -5.14
N ILE A 30 22.75 16.16 -4.70
CA ILE A 30 21.54 16.49 -3.93
C ILE A 30 20.29 16.30 -4.79
N PHE A 31 20.32 16.74 -6.06
CA PHE A 31 19.20 16.57 -6.97
C PHE A 31 18.93 15.09 -7.23
N SER A 32 19.96 14.27 -7.45
CA SER A 32 19.82 12.81 -7.57
C SER A 32 19.24 12.20 -6.30
N PHE A 33 19.68 12.61 -5.11
CA PHE A 33 19.14 12.12 -3.84
C PHE A 33 17.67 12.49 -3.65
N PHE A 34 17.28 13.73 -3.99
CA PHE A 34 15.90 14.18 -3.96
C PHE A 34 15.02 13.48 -4.99
N VAL A 35 15.52 13.26 -6.21
CA VAL A 35 14.79 12.52 -7.26
C VAL A 35 14.62 11.04 -6.87
N PHE A 36 15.61 10.44 -6.19
CA PHE A 36 15.52 9.06 -5.70
C PHE A 36 14.55 8.94 -4.50
N HIS A 37 14.49 9.94 -3.61
CA HIS A 37 13.52 9.97 -2.51
C HIS A 37 12.13 10.48 -2.93
N SER A 38 12.03 11.14 -4.10
CA SER A 38 10.77 11.51 -4.72
C SER A 38 10.25 10.42 -5.66
N GLU A 39 10.74 9.18 -5.57
CA GLU A 39 9.97 8.03 -6.05
C GLU A 39 8.64 8.02 -5.31
N SER A 40 7.71 8.77 -5.90
CA SER A 40 6.28 8.63 -5.90
C SER A 40 5.83 7.56 -4.93
N ILE A 41 5.38 7.98 -3.74
CA ILE A 41 4.45 7.17 -2.96
C ILE A 41 3.26 6.99 -3.91
N ALA A 42 3.25 5.89 -4.64
CA ALA A 42 2.24 5.59 -5.64
C ALA A 42 0.90 5.57 -4.91
N SER A 43 0.17 6.69 -5.02
CA SER A 43 -1.13 6.85 -4.41
C SER A 43 -2.15 6.34 -5.40
N PHE A 44 -2.58 5.11 -5.21
CA PHE A 44 -3.71 4.54 -5.93
C PHE A 44 -4.95 4.64 -5.04
N GLU A 45 -6.06 5.13 -5.59
CA GLU A 45 -7.36 5.12 -4.93
C GLU A 45 -8.41 4.61 -5.90
N ILE A 46 -9.26 3.69 -5.44
CA ILE A 46 -10.41 3.20 -6.20
C ILE A 46 -11.66 3.21 -5.32
N TRP A 47 -12.77 3.58 -5.93
CA TRP A 47 -14.10 3.53 -5.33
C TRP A 47 -14.89 2.40 -5.97
N GLN A 48 -15.57 1.60 -5.15
CA GLN A 48 -16.37 0.48 -5.62
C GLN A 48 -17.77 0.53 -5.01
N LYS A 49 -18.78 0.18 -5.82
CA LYS A 49 -20.15 -0.03 -5.34
C LYS A 49 -20.25 -1.43 -4.74
N ILE A 50 -20.87 -1.54 -3.57
CA ILE A 50 -21.17 -2.83 -2.95
C ILE A 50 -22.64 -3.14 -3.28
N GLN A 51 -22.85 -4.22 -4.02
CA GLN A 51 -24.19 -4.61 -4.47
C GLN A 51 -24.60 -5.97 -3.91
N MET A 52 -25.85 -6.09 -3.51
CA MET A 52 -26.48 -7.34 -3.11
C MET A 52 -27.79 -7.49 -3.88
N GLN A 53 -27.94 -8.59 -4.62
CA GLN A 53 -29.12 -8.87 -5.48
C GLN A 53 -29.44 -7.70 -6.43
N GLY A 54 -28.41 -7.12 -7.06
CA GLY A 54 -28.54 -5.99 -7.99
C GLY A 54 -28.84 -4.63 -7.35
N LYS A 55 -29.08 -4.57 -6.04
CA LYS A 55 -29.31 -3.32 -5.31
C LYS A 55 -28.00 -2.83 -4.70
N ASN A 56 -27.78 -1.51 -4.77
CA ASN A 56 -26.66 -0.89 -4.08
C ASN A 56 -26.93 -0.87 -2.57
N ILE A 57 -26.01 -1.45 -1.79
CA ILE A 57 -26.08 -1.49 -0.33
C ILE A 57 -24.96 -0.69 0.32
N GLY A 58 -24.00 -0.17 -0.44
CA GLY A 58 -22.87 0.52 0.15
C GLY A 58 -21.76 0.88 -0.83
N TYR A 59 -20.68 1.40 -0.29
CA TYR A 59 -19.49 1.75 -1.05
C TYR A 59 -18.25 1.30 -0.31
N SER A 60 -17.21 0.92 -1.06
CA SER A 60 -15.86 0.76 -0.54
C SER A 60 -14.89 1.70 -1.23
N ILE A 61 -13.85 2.08 -0.50
CA ILE A 61 -12.70 2.85 -0.98
C ILE A 61 -11.47 2.01 -0.67
N VAL A 62 -10.64 1.75 -1.66
CA VAL A 62 -9.35 1.07 -1.47
C VAL A 62 -8.23 2.03 -1.86
N ARG A 63 -7.28 2.22 -0.96
CA ARG A 63 -6.15 3.14 -1.08
C ARG A 63 -4.84 2.40 -0.91
N LEU A 64 -3.87 2.68 -1.77
CA LEU A 64 -2.49 2.23 -1.64
C LEU A 64 -1.59 3.42 -1.28
N LYS A 65 -0.74 3.25 -0.26
CA LYS A 65 0.29 4.21 0.16
C LYS A 65 1.58 3.45 0.47
N GLY A 66 2.49 3.38 -0.50
CA GLY A 66 3.72 2.60 -0.39
C GLY A 66 3.40 1.11 -0.26
N ASP A 67 3.76 0.51 0.88
CA ASP A 67 3.42 -0.89 1.21
C ASP A 67 2.14 -1.05 2.03
N SER A 68 1.50 0.04 2.44
CA SER A 68 0.24 0.00 3.19
C SER A 68 -0.95 0.10 2.25
N VAL A 69 -1.95 -0.75 2.46
CA VAL A 69 -3.25 -0.72 1.80
C VAL A 69 -4.32 -0.49 2.85
N GLU A 70 -5.20 0.48 2.60
CA GLU A 70 -6.38 0.76 3.41
C GLU A 70 -7.64 0.51 2.57
N GLU A 71 -8.55 -0.27 3.10
CA GLU A 71 -9.90 -0.48 2.56
C GLU A 71 -10.92 -0.02 3.60
N LEU A 72 -11.78 0.92 3.20
CA LEU A 72 -12.88 1.44 4.00
C LEU A 72 -14.19 1.04 3.35
N MET A 73 -15.09 0.42 4.09
CA MET A 73 -16.39 -0.02 3.62
C MET A 73 -17.49 0.60 4.47
N SER A 74 -18.54 1.09 3.82
CA SER A 74 -19.76 1.54 4.49
C SER A 74 -20.97 0.92 3.80
N MET A 75 -21.76 0.17 4.54
CA MET A 75 -22.88 -0.61 4.06
C MET A 75 -24.13 -0.37 4.90
N LYS A 76 -25.30 -0.47 4.28
CA LYS A 76 -26.59 -0.51 4.93
C LYS A 76 -27.24 -1.85 4.66
N LEU A 77 -27.37 -2.65 5.71
CA LEU A 77 -27.95 -3.99 5.63
C LEU A 77 -29.36 -3.97 6.20
N LYS A 78 -30.32 -4.50 5.45
CA LYS A 78 -31.70 -4.67 5.91
C LYS A 78 -31.92 -6.12 6.30
N ALA A 79 -32.04 -6.39 7.60
CA ALA A 79 -32.32 -7.71 8.14
C ALA A 79 -33.62 -7.68 8.95
N MET A 80 -34.55 -8.60 8.65
CA MET A 80 -35.84 -8.71 9.35
C MET A 80 -36.62 -7.38 9.48
N GLY A 81 -36.55 -6.52 8.47
CA GLY A 81 -37.25 -5.23 8.43
C GLY A 81 -36.50 -4.06 9.06
N GLN A 82 -35.42 -4.29 9.82
CA GLN A 82 -34.57 -3.25 10.38
C GLN A 82 -33.38 -2.96 9.47
N GLU A 83 -33.12 -1.69 9.21
CA GLU A 83 -31.93 -1.22 8.50
C GLU A 83 -30.84 -0.94 9.53
N ARG A 84 -29.64 -1.48 9.30
CA ARG A 84 -28.47 -1.30 10.17
C ARG A 84 -27.29 -0.82 9.34
N GLU A 85 -26.59 0.19 9.84
CA GLU A 85 -25.33 0.62 9.26
C GLU A 85 -24.18 -0.30 9.74
N VAL A 86 -23.38 -0.75 8.78
CA VAL A 86 -22.17 -1.53 9.03
C VAL A 86 -21.00 -0.82 8.37
N LYS A 87 -20.01 -0.45 9.18
CA LYS A 87 -18.75 0.15 8.73
C LYS A 87 -17.61 -0.82 8.98
N ALA A 88 -16.79 -1.06 7.97
CA ALA A 88 -15.61 -1.90 8.10
C ALA A 88 -14.36 -1.14 7.62
N GLN A 89 -13.22 -1.43 8.24
CA GLN A 89 -11.92 -0.94 7.85
C GLN A 89 -10.95 -2.12 7.85
N LEU A 90 -10.22 -2.30 6.76
CA LEU A 90 -9.13 -3.25 6.64
C LEU A 90 -7.86 -2.46 6.29
N VAL A 91 -6.85 -2.53 7.16
CA VAL A 91 -5.53 -1.99 6.87
C VAL A 91 -4.56 -3.14 6.81
N TRP A 92 -3.81 -3.27 5.72
CA TRP A 92 -2.85 -4.36 5.55
C TRP A 92 -1.55 -3.90 4.92
N THR A 93 -0.45 -4.56 5.26
CA THR A 93 0.86 -4.32 4.65
C THR A 93 1.15 -5.40 3.63
N LYS A 94 1.53 -4.99 2.41
CA LYS A 94 1.76 -5.91 1.30
C LYS A 94 3.21 -6.38 1.17
N ASN A 95 3.35 -7.53 0.54
CA ASN A 95 4.55 -7.95 -0.18
C ASN A 95 4.52 -7.40 -1.62
N PRO A 96 5.63 -7.46 -2.38
CA PRO A 96 5.69 -7.04 -3.78
C PRO A 96 4.68 -7.74 -4.71
N ASP A 97 4.20 -8.92 -4.32
CA ASP A 97 3.22 -9.71 -5.07
C ASP A 97 1.76 -9.51 -4.60
N TYR A 98 1.52 -8.52 -3.73
CA TYR A 98 0.22 -8.21 -3.12
C TYR A 98 -0.32 -9.23 -2.12
N SER A 99 0.45 -10.24 -1.73
CA SER A 99 0.16 -11.02 -0.52
C SER A 99 0.34 -10.13 0.72
N PHE A 100 -0.37 -10.42 1.81
CA PHE A 100 -0.25 -9.60 3.03
C PHE A 100 0.84 -10.15 3.96
N LYS A 101 1.59 -9.24 4.58
CA LYS A 101 2.49 -9.52 5.72
C LYS A 101 1.71 -9.49 7.03
N SER A 102 0.86 -8.48 7.18
CA SER A 102 0.00 -8.29 8.34
C SER A 102 -1.25 -7.53 7.92
N PHE A 103 -2.31 -7.68 8.71
CA PHE A 103 -3.51 -6.88 8.59
C PHE A 103 -4.13 -6.57 9.95
N GLU A 104 -4.91 -5.50 9.98
CA GLU A 104 -5.85 -5.17 11.03
C GLU A 104 -7.21 -4.87 10.40
N PHE A 105 -8.21 -5.62 10.82
CA PHE A 105 -9.59 -5.47 10.41
C PHE A 105 -10.42 -5.00 11.58
N GLN A 106 -11.28 -4.02 11.35
CA GLN A 106 -12.23 -3.51 12.31
C GLN A 106 -13.60 -3.45 11.66
N ILE A 107 -14.61 -4.01 12.31
CA ILE A 107 -16.01 -3.91 11.89
C ILE A 107 -16.82 -3.29 13.03
N LYS A 108 -17.63 -2.29 12.68
CA LYS A 108 -18.51 -1.56 13.60
C LYS A 108 -19.94 -1.67 13.08
N SER A 109 -20.83 -2.06 13.96
CA SER A 109 -22.28 -2.06 13.75
C SER A 109 -22.97 -1.48 14.99
N GLU A 110 -24.27 -1.23 14.90
CA GLU A 110 -25.07 -0.78 16.05
C GLU A 110 -24.96 -1.71 17.27
N GLY A 111 -24.65 -2.99 17.07
CA GLY A 111 -24.49 -3.99 18.13
C GLY A 111 -23.09 -4.08 18.75
N GLY A 112 -22.11 -3.31 18.25
CA GLY A 112 -20.75 -3.29 18.78
C GLY A 112 -19.65 -3.24 17.72
N SER A 113 -18.40 -3.35 18.19
CA SER A 113 -17.21 -3.34 17.35
C SER A 113 -16.32 -4.55 17.60
N ASN A 114 -15.88 -5.20 16.53
CA ASN A 114 -14.90 -6.29 16.58
C ASN A 114 -13.62 -5.88 15.86
N THR A 115 -12.49 -6.29 16.42
CA THR A 115 -11.16 -6.10 15.82
C THR A 115 -10.48 -7.45 15.67
N VAL A 116 -9.95 -7.70 14.48
CA VAL A 116 -9.20 -8.90 14.12
C VAL A 116 -7.84 -8.46 13.59
N LYS A 117 -6.76 -9.05 14.10
CA LYS A 117 -5.41 -8.80 13.58
C LYS A 117 -4.82 -10.10 13.05
N GLY A 118 -4.07 -10.00 11.96
CA GLY A 118 -3.40 -11.14 11.35
C GLY A 118 -1.97 -10.82 10.98
N GLU A 119 -1.11 -11.82 11.04
CA GLU A 119 0.31 -11.71 10.67
C GLU A 119 0.81 -13.02 10.06
N VAL A 120 1.62 -12.92 9.01
CA VAL A 120 2.29 -14.05 8.37
C VAL A 120 3.74 -14.10 8.84
N GLN A 121 4.12 -15.22 9.47
CA GLN A 121 5.47 -15.50 9.94
C GLN A 121 5.97 -16.80 9.32
N GLY A 122 6.76 -16.69 8.24
CA GLY A 122 7.20 -17.85 7.47
C GLY A 122 6.02 -18.59 6.84
N ASN A 123 5.84 -19.86 7.20
CA ASN A 123 4.74 -20.71 6.73
C ASN A 123 3.54 -20.75 7.71
N LYS A 124 3.46 -19.80 8.64
CA LYS A 124 2.37 -19.72 9.62
C LYS A 124 1.61 -18.41 9.48
N PHE A 125 0.29 -18.52 9.52
CA PHE A 125 -0.61 -17.40 9.69
C PHE A 125 -1.08 -17.34 11.16
N LEU A 126 -0.76 -16.24 11.83
CA LEU A 126 -1.16 -15.94 13.20
C LEU A 126 -2.36 -15.01 13.16
N LEU A 127 -3.42 -15.41 13.87
CA LEU A 127 -4.68 -14.67 13.92
C LEU A 127 -5.01 -14.33 15.37
N HIS A 128 -5.31 -13.06 15.61
CA HIS A 128 -5.66 -12.52 16.90
C HIS A 128 -7.09 -12.00 16.86
N VAL A 129 -7.97 -12.59 17.67
CA VAL A 129 -9.38 -12.22 17.78
C VAL A 129 -9.67 -11.92 19.25
N GLY A 130 -9.83 -10.64 19.60
CA GLY A 130 -9.92 -10.22 21.00
C GLY A 130 -8.71 -10.69 21.82
N ARG A 131 -8.94 -11.53 22.84
CA ARG A 131 -7.88 -12.14 23.65
C ARG A 131 -7.37 -13.48 23.12
N GLY A 132 -8.03 -14.05 22.12
CA GLY A 132 -7.69 -15.35 21.54
C GLY A 132 -6.59 -15.22 20.49
N LYS A 133 -5.66 -16.18 20.49
CA LYS A 133 -4.66 -16.35 19.43
C LYS A 133 -4.86 -17.71 18.78
N ARG A 134 -4.95 -17.73 17.45
CA ARG A 134 -4.98 -18.95 16.62
C ARG A 134 -3.79 -18.93 15.67
N SER A 135 -3.31 -20.10 15.31
CA SER A 135 -2.24 -20.26 14.33
C SER A 135 -2.64 -21.33 13.34
N PHE A 136 -2.42 -21.04 12.06
CA PHE A 136 -2.69 -21.93 10.95
C PHE A 136 -1.42 -22.11 10.14
N SER A 137 -1.17 -23.33 9.66
CA SER A 137 -0.12 -23.54 8.67
C SER A 137 -0.67 -23.10 7.31
N ILE A 138 0.11 -22.30 6.59
CA ILE A 138 -0.23 -21.84 5.25
C ILE A 138 0.74 -22.48 4.26
N PRO A 139 0.24 -23.07 3.16
CA PRO A 139 1.09 -23.77 2.20
C PRO A 139 2.01 -22.80 1.46
N GLU A 140 1.54 -21.58 1.24
CA GLU A 140 2.26 -20.55 0.49
C GLU A 140 1.90 -19.15 1.02
N LYS A 141 1.41 -18.27 0.13
CA LYS A 141 1.05 -16.88 0.36
C LYS A 141 -0.44 -16.77 0.65
N VAL A 142 -0.81 -15.76 1.41
CA VAL A 142 -2.22 -15.44 1.68
C VAL A 142 -2.50 -14.01 1.25
N PHE A 143 -3.66 -13.83 0.62
CA PHE A 143 -4.12 -12.57 0.04
C PHE A 143 -5.35 -12.05 0.80
N THR A 144 -5.64 -10.76 0.67
CA THR A 144 -6.91 -10.17 1.12
C THR A 144 -7.87 -10.00 -0.06
N GLY A 145 -9.13 -9.68 0.20
CA GLY A 145 -10.10 -9.34 -0.85
C GLY A 145 -9.64 -8.16 -1.73
N SER A 146 -9.01 -7.14 -1.13
CA SER A 146 -8.47 -6.01 -1.88
C SER A 146 -7.19 -6.33 -2.66
N SER A 147 -6.44 -7.40 -2.35
CA SER A 147 -5.29 -7.84 -3.16
C SER A 147 -5.66 -8.07 -4.63
N PHE A 148 -6.88 -8.58 -4.89
CA PHE A 148 -7.36 -8.88 -6.24
C PHE A 148 -7.39 -7.65 -7.14
N ILE A 149 -7.71 -6.47 -6.60
CA ILE A 149 -7.77 -5.20 -7.34
C ILE A 149 -6.40 -4.92 -7.98
N PHE A 150 -5.33 -5.05 -7.21
CA PHE A 150 -3.98 -4.75 -7.65
C PHE A 150 -3.44 -5.81 -8.61
N ILE A 151 -3.70 -7.09 -8.34
CA ILE A 151 -3.29 -8.19 -9.22
C ILE A 151 -3.93 -8.05 -10.61
N ILE A 152 -5.23 -7.74 -10.66
CA ILE A 152 -5.96 -7.51 -11.92
C ILE A 152 -5.45 -6.24 -12.60
N SER A 153 -5.29 -5.14 -11.86
CA SER A 153 -4.78 -3.87 -12.40
C SER A 153 -3.40 -4.04 -13.04
N ASP A 154 -2.50 -4.76 -12.38
CA ASP A 154 -1.16 -5.04 -12.91
C ASP A 154 -1.18 -5.94 -14.14
N ALA A 155 -2.02 -6.98 -14.14
CA ALA A 155 -2.13 -7.86 -15.30
C ALA A 155 -2.74 -7.16 -16.53
N ILE A 156 -3.70 -6.25 -16.32
CA ILE A 156 -4.22 -5.37 -17.38
C ILE A 156 -3.10 -4.45 -17.91
N ARG A 157 -2.36 -3.81 -17.00
CA ARG A 157 -1.26 -2.89 -17.35
C ARG A 157 -0.12 -3.58 -18.08
N SER A 158 0.21 -4.82 -17.70
CA SER A 158 1.26 -5.60 -18.36
C SER A 158 0.81 -6.24 -19.68
N GLY A 159 -0.48 -6.15 -20.05
CA GLY A 159 -1.03 -6.79 -21.24
C GLY A 159 -1.10 -8.32 -21.17
N ASP A 160 -0.93 -8.91 -19.98
CA ASP A 160 -0.91 -10.36 -19.79
C ASP A 160 -2.35 -10.92 -19.67
N LYS A 161 -2.98 -11.09 -20.84
CA LYS A 161 -4.34 -11.63 -20.94
C LYS A 161 -4.47 -13.08 -20.46
N ASN A 162 -3.38 -13.85 -20.43
CA ASN A 162 -3.41 -15.25 -19.99
C ASN A 162 -3.49 -15.33 -18.46
N ARG A 163 -2.76 -14.46 -17.75
CA ARG A 163 -2.82 -14.35 -16.29
C ARG A 163 -4.19 -13.94 -15.76
N LEU A 164 -4.95 -13.16 -16.53
CA LEU A 164 -6.33 -12.76 -16.16
C LEU A 164 -7.35 -13.88 -16.30
N ARG A 165 -7.12 -14.88 -17.18
CA ARG A 165 -8.10 -15.94 -17.46
C ARG A 165 -8.09 -17.05 -16.42
N ASN A 166 -6.93 -17.41 -15.90
CA ASN A 166 -6.75 -18.53 -14.99
C ASN A 166 -5.80 -18.16 -13.86
N PHE A 167 -6.34 -17.70 -12.73
CA PHE A 167 -5.56 -17.56 -11.51
C PHE A 167 -6.38 -18.02 -10.30
N SER A 168 -5.71 -18.67 -9.35
CA SER A 168 -6.27 -19.10 -8.08
C SER A 168 -5.39 -18.55 -6.97
N LEU A 169 -6.00 -17.99 -5.93
CA LEU A 169 -5.29 -17.39 -4.81
C LEU A 169 -5.92 -17.88 -3.51
N LEU A 170 -5.07 -18.29 -2.57
CA LEU A 170 -5.48 -18.50 -1.20
C LEU A 170 -5.72 -17.14 -0.55
N TYR A 171 -6.98 -16.78 -0.30
CA TYR A 171 -7.31 -15.53 0.35
C TYR A 171 -7.94 -15.76 1.74
N PHE A 172 -7.78 -14.76 2.60
CA PHE A 172 -8.40 -14.73 3.92
C PHE A 172 -9.36 -13.55 4.02
N ASP A 173 -10.59 -13.83 4.44
CA ASP A 173 -11.62 -12.84 4.69
C ASP A 173 -11.81 -12.68 6.21
N PRO A 174 -11.39 -11.55 6.82
CA PRO A 174 -11.59 -11.32 8.24
C PRO A 174 -13.06 -11.03 8.61
N SER A 175 -13.96 -10.82 7.65
CA SER A 175 -15.37 -10.48 7.91
C SER A 175 -16.25 -11.66 8.32
N VAL A 176 -15.77 -12.90 8.15
CA VAL A 176 -16.53 -14.12 8.49
C VAL A 176 -16.30 -14.61 9.94
N ILE A 177 -15.54 -13.86 10.73
CA ILE A 177 -15.19 -14.16 12.14
C ILE A 177 -16.12 -13.39 13.07
#